data_AF-A0A2S0K2Y8-F1
#
_entry.id   AF-A0A2S0K2Y8-F1
#
_cell.length_a   1.000
_cell.length_b   1.000
_cell.length_c   1.000
_cell.angle_alpha   90.00
_cell.angle_beta   90.00
_cell.angle_gamma   90.00
#
_symmetry.space_group_name_H-M   'P 1'
#
loop_
_entity.id
_entity.type
_entity.pdbx_description
1 polymer ?
#
loop_
_entity_poly.entity_id
_entity_poly.type
_entity_poly.pdbx_seq_one_letter_code
_entity_poly.pdbx_strand_id
1 'polypeptide(L)' 'MKDYNYTDLLHDLTMGREIHFIYKKENYYIGRGTGQFMFWKFYDSASEIIGEDAEDLLRKIKLDGQLIKELWDSIEIDVY' A
#
# COMPACT_ATOMS: atom_id res chain seq x y z
N MET A 1 1.19 -7.28 -19.49
CA MET A 1 0.33 -6.88 -18.34
C MET A 1 0.63 -5.41 -18.09
N LYS A 2 -0.41 -4.58 -18.02
CA LYS A 2 -0.28 -3.12 -18.10
C LYS A 2 0.62 -2.58 -17.00
N ASP A 3 1.47 -1.63 -17.38
CA ASP A 3 2.40 -0.82 -16.58
C ASP A 3 1.77 -0.15 -15.35
N TYR A 4 1.37 -0.95 -14.34
CA TYR A 4 0.89 -0.40 -13.07
C TYR A 4 2.09 0.23 -12.36
N ASN A 5 2.13 1.55 -12.37
CA ASN A 5 3.23 2.33 -11.82
C ASN A 5 2.82 3.04 -10.53
N TYR A 6 3.77 3.67 -9.86
CA TYR A 6 3.51 4.31 -8.57
C TYR A 6 2.44 5.41 -8.68
N THR A 7 2.31 6.07 -9.83
CA THR A 7 1.27 7.07 -10.05
C THR A 7 -0.12 6.43 -10.12
N ASP A 8 -0.26 5.23 -10.69
CA ASP A 8 -1.52 4.49 -10.66
C ASP A 8 -1.91 4.11 -9.22
N LEU A 9 -0.94 3.67 -8.40
CA LEU A 9 -1.17 3.44 -6.96
C LEU A 9 -1.71 4.69 -6.27
N LEU A 10 -1.07 5.84 -6.47
CA LEU A 10 -1.51 7.10 -5.86
C LEU A 10 -2.93 7.46 -6.31
N HIS A 11 -3.22 7.29 -7.59
CA HIS A 11 -4.54 7.56 -8.15
C HIS A 11 -5.60 6.65 -7.54
N ASP A 12 -5.35 5.33 -7.49
CA ASP A 12 -6.27 4.35 -6.93
C ASP A 12 -6.48 4.54 -5.42
N LEU A 13 -5.42 4.86 -4.66
CA LEU A 13 -5.55 5.24 -3.26
C LEU A 13 -6.40 6.50 -3.08
N THR A 14 -6.17 7.53 -3.90
CA THR A 14 -6.98 8.77 -3.86
C THR A 14 -8.44 8.48 -4.17
N MET A 15 -8.73 7.52 -5.05
CA MET A 15 -10.09 7.03 -5.33
C MET A 15 -10.69 6.18 -4.20
N GLY A 16 -9.91 5.88 -3.16
CA GLY A 16 -10.32 5.01 -2.05
C GLY A 16 -10.38 3.53 -2.42
N ARG A 17 -9.68 3.11 -3.48
CA ARG A 17 -9.56 1.69 -3.82
C ARG A 17 -8.63 1.00 -2.85
N GLU A 18 -8.92 -0.27 -2.62
CA GLU A 18 -8.02 -1.17 -1.92
C GLU A 18 -7.09 -1.81 -2.95
N ILE A 19 -5.79 -1.76 -2.67
CA ILE A 19 -4.75 -2.36 -3.48
C ILE A 19 -4.06 -3.45 -2.67
N HIS A 20 -3.93 -4.62 -3.27
CA HIS A 20 -3.19 -5.73 -2.70
C HIS A 20 -1.84 -5.80 -3.41
N PHE A 21 -0.79 -6.00 -2.65
CA PHE A 21 0.55 -6.12 -3.21
C PHE A 21 1.43 -7.05 -2.39
N ILE A 22 2.43 -7.60 -3.05
CA ILE A 22 3.39 -8.53 -2.50
C ILE A 22 4.75 -7.86 -2.44
N TYR A 23 5.40 -7.98 -1.29
CA TYR A 23 6.79 -7.58 -1.12
C TYR A 23 7.51 -8.64 -0.28
N LYS A 24 8.66 -9.12 -0.76
CA LYS A 24 9.44 -10.21 -0.13
C LYS A 24 8.61 -11.45 0.26
N LYS A 25 7.67 -11.85 -0.60
CA LYS A 25 6.74 -13.00 -0.39
C LYS A 25 5.71 -12.78 0.72
N GLU A 26 5.55 -11.54 1.18
CA GLU A 26 4.52 -11.17 2.16
C GLU A 26 3.43 -10.35 1.47
N ASN A 27 2.17 -10.59 1.87
CA ASN A 27 1.00 -9.92 1.32
C ASN A 27 0.62 -8.71 2.18
N TYR A 28 0.45 -7.57 1.51
CA TYR A 28 0.09 -6.31 2.12
C TYR A 28 -1.13 -5.71 1.44
N TYR A 29 -1.84 -4.91 2.23
CA TYR A 29 -3.06 -4.24 1.86
C TYR A 29 -2.85 -2.76 2.11
N ILE A 30 -3.27 -1.95 1.14
CA ILE A 30 -3.26 -0.49 1.27
C ILE A 30 -4.52 0.06 0.63
N GLY A 31 -5.23 0.93 1.34
CA GLY A 31 -6.49 1.44 0.82
C GLY A 31 -7.22 2.32 1.80
N ARG A 32 -8.50 2.56 1.53
CA ARG A 32 -9.39 3.32 2.39
C ARG A 32 -10.51 2.42 2.93
N GLY A 33 -10.40 2.00 4.19
CA GLY A 33 -11.46 1.26 4.88
C GLY A 33 -12.08 2.10 6.00
N THR A 34 -13.37 1.88 6.28
CA THR A 34 -14.15 2.55 7.37
C THR A 34 -14.02 4.08 7.44
N GLY A 35 -13.61 4.72 6.34
CA GLY A 35 -13.43 6.17 6.22
C GLY A 35 -11.98 6.66 6.35
N GLN A 36 -11.06 5.83 6.82
CA GLN A 36 -9.64 6.13 7.05
C GLN A 36 -8.73 5.45 6.02
N PHE A 37 -7.54 5.99 5.82
CA PHE A 37 -6.51 5.35 5.01
C PHE A 37 -5.76 4.36 5.88
N MET A 38 -5.66 3.12 5.42
CA MET A 38 -5.17 2.01 6.22
C MET A 38 -4.19 1.18 5.41
N PHE A 39 -3.17 0.69 6.10
CA PHE A 39 -2.22 -0.29 5.58
C PHE A 39 -2.08 -1.41 6.60
N TRP A 40 -2.08 -2.65 6.14
CA TRP A 40 -1.84 -3.80 7.02
C TRP A 40 -1.25 -4.98 6.26
N LYS A 41 -0.65 -5.90 7.00
CA LYS A 41 -0.16 -7.17 6.48
C LYS A 41 -1.24 -8.24 6.65
N PHE A 42 -1.46 -9.09 5.63
CA PHE A 42 -2.60 -10.02 5.57
C PHE A 42 -2.80 -10.89 6.82
N TYR A 43 -1.69 -11.33 7.43
CA TYR A 43 -1.68 -12.21 8.60
C TYR A 43 -1.21 -11.52 9.88
N ASP A 44 -1.09 -10.19 9.88
CA ASP A 44 -0.66 -9.44 11.04
C ASP A 44 -1.46 -8.14 11.16
N SER A 45 -2.61 -8.22 11.82
CA SER A 45 -3.46 -7.07 12.11
C SER A 45 -2.79 -6.07 13.07
N ALA A 46 -1.75 -6.48 13.79
CA ALA A 46 -0.97 -5.58 14.65
C ALA A 46 -0.05 -4.64 13.84
N SER A 47 0.25 -4.98 12.57
CA SER A 47 0.98 -4.14 11.62
C SER A 47 0.10 -3.07 10.95
N GLU A 48 -1.10 -2.83 11.49
CA GLU A 48 -2.00 -1.79 11.00
C GLU A 48 -1.36 -0.40 11.18
N ILE A 49 -1.36 0.36 10.09
CA ILE A 49 -0.96 1.76 10.05
C ILE A 49 -2.13 2.57 9.51
N ILE A 50 -2.53 3.59 10.26
CA ILE A 50 -3.60 4.51 9.87
C ILE A 50 -3.02 5.86 9.47
N GLY A 51 -3.44 6.33 8.31
CA GLY A 51 -3.15 7.66 7.78
C GLY A 51 -4.39 8.55 7.77
N GLU A 52 -4.18 9.86 7.96
CA GLU A 52 -5.23 10.87 7.79
C GLU A 52 -5.64 11.03 6.32
N ASP A 53 -4.65 10.92 5.43
CA ASP A 53 -4.78 10.92 3.97
C ASP A 53 -3.77 9.94 3.33
N ALA A 54 -3.85 9.77 2.01
CA ALA A 54 -2.96 8.86 1.28
C ALA A 54 -1.48 9.22 1.38
N GLU A 55 -1.13 10.52 1.42
CA GLU A 55 0.25 10.97 1.52
C GLU A 55 0.80 10.74 2.93
N ASP A 56 0.02 11.06 3.97
CA ASP A 56 0.36 10.75 5.35
C ASP A 56 0.56 9.24 5.57
N LEU A 57 -0.33 8.42 5.03
CA LEU A 57 -0.21 6.96 5.09
C LEU A 57 1.12 6.49 4.46
N LEU A 58 1.43 6.95 3.24
CA LEU A 58 2.63 6.55 2.52
C LEU A 58 3.93 7.02 3.19
N ARG A 59 3.90 8.12 3.95
CA ARG A 59 5.05 8.59 4.76
C ARG A 59 5.26 7.77 6.02
N LYS A 60 4.18 7.20 6.59
CA LYS A 60 4.23 6.34 7.78
C LYS A 60 4.66 4.91 7.46
N ILE A 61 4.25 4.39 6.30
CA ILE A 61 4.62 3.04 5.89
C ILE A 61 6.12 2.97 5.60
N LYS A 62 6.81 2.11 6.34
CA LYS A 62 8.21 1.77 6.11
C LYS A 62 8.37 0.26 6.08
N LEU A 63 8.79 -0.28 4.94
CA LEU A 63 9.13 -1.68 4.79
C LEU A 63 10.66 -1.77 4.73
N ASP A 64 11.28 -2.59 5.58
CA ASP A 64 12.75 -2.62 5.76
C ASP A 64 13.39 -1.23 6.01
N GLY A 65 12.63 -0.29 6.59
CA GLY A 65 13.10 1.08 6.81
C GLY A 65 13.04 2.00 5.58
N GLN A 66 12.59 1.52 4.43
CA GLN A 66 12.42 2.27 3.18
C GLN A 66 10.94 2.58 2.90
N LEU A 67 10.69 3.65 2.15
CA LEU A 67 9.34 4.03 1.73
C LEU A 67 8.85 3.14 0.58
N ILE A 68 7.52 3.02 0.43
CA ILE A 68 6.89 2.28 -0.69
C ILE A 68 7.41 2.76 -2.05
N LYS A 69 7.62 4.07 -2.20
CA LYS A 69 8.16 4.66 -3.43
C LYS A 69 9.59 4.17 -3.76
N GLU A 70 10.41 3.94 -2.75
CA GLU A 70 11.79 3.47 -2.93
C GLU A 70 11.84 1.97 -3.25
N LEU A 71 10.84 1.23 -2.80
CA LEU A 71 10.71 -0.21 -3.00
C LEU A 71 9.85 -0.57 -4.21
N TRP A 72 9.38 0.43 -4.97
CA TRP A 72 8.39 0.25 -6.01
C TRP A 72 8.79 -0.80 -7.05
N ASP A 73 10.05 -0.81 -7.47
CA ASP A 73 10.60 -1.81 -8.40
C ASP A 73 10.64 -3.25 -7.85
N SER A 74 10.47 -3.43 -6.53
CA SER A 74 10.43 -4.73 -5.86
C SER A 74 9.03 -5.13 -5.39
N ILE A 75 8.03 -4.28 -5.61
CA ILE A 75 6.64 -4.53 -5.25
C ILE A 75 5.92 -5.18 -6.44
N GLU A 76 5.25 -6.29 -6.18
CA GLU A 76 4.40 -6.95 -7.16
C GLU A 76 2.94 -6.64 -6.82
N ILE A 77 2.22 -6.00 -7.74
CA ILE A 77 0.80 -5.67 -7.52
C ILE A 77 -0.04 -6.91 -7.81
N ASP A 78 -0.80 -7.33 -6.81
CA ASP A 78 -1.68 -8.48 -6.88
C ASP A 78 -3.08 -8.00 -7.30
N VAL A 79 -3.25 -7.85 -8.61
CA VAL A 79 -4.56 -7.55 -9.23
C VAL A 79 -5.21 -8.86 -9.65
N TYR A 80 -6.13 -9.34 -8.81
CA TYR A 80 -7.04 -10.45 -9.14
C TYR A 80 -8.16 -10.03 -10.11
#